data_AF-A0A7J3NMU7-F1
#
_entry.id   AF-A0A7J3NMU7-F1
#
_cell.length_a   1.000
_cell.length_b   1.000
_cell.length_c   1.000
_cell.angle_alpha   90.00
_cell.angle_beta   90.00
_cell.angle_gamma   90.00
#
_symmetry.space_group_name_H-M   'P 1'
#
loop_
_entity.id
_entity.type
_entity.pdbx_description
1 polymer ?
#
loop_
_entity_poly.entity_id
_entity_poly.type
_entity_poly.pdbx_seq_one_letter_code
_entity_poly.pdbx_strand_id
1 'polypeptide(L)'
;MTVILGSGPYTRERPYTALRFALTCAVEGINVNLFLIEDGIYVAKKDQNPSEYANVHEWLMKALNEGVKVKLCSICAKARGLKQEEVVNGVEMATMSDLVEWVLESDQTIFF
;
A
#
# COMPACT_ATOMS: atom_id res chain seq x y z
N MET A 1 1.81 -8.38 10.98
CA MET A 1 0.49 -8.54 10.33
C MET A 1 0.55 -8.08 8.88
N THR A 2 -0.33 -8.60 8.04
CA THR A 2 -0.40 -8.24 6.62
C THR A 2 -1.70 -7.52 6.32
N VAL A 3 -1.60 -6.31 5.78
CA VAL A 3 -2.73 -5.52 5.29
C VAL A 3 -2.70 -5.57 3.77
N ILE A 4 -3.81 -5.97 3.15
CA ILE A 4 -3.96 -6.01 1.70
C ILE A 4 -4.92 -4.88 1.30
N LEU A 5 -4.55 -4.09 0.29
CA LEU A 5 -5.39 -3.02 -0.24
C LEU A 5 -5.63 -3.25 -1.73
N GLY A 6 -6.88 -3.53 -2.10
CA GLY A 6 -7.31 -3.76 -3.48
C GLY A 6 -7.89 -2.52 -4.17
N SER A 7 -8.41 -1.57 -3.39
CA SER A 7 -9.10 -0.40 -3.93
C SER A 7 -8.13 0.71 -4.34
N GLY A 8 -8.33 1.31 -5.52
CA GLY A 8 -7.56 2.48 -5.97
C GLY A 8 -7.93 3.78 -5.24
N PRO A 9 -7.07 4.80 -5.30
CA PRO A 9 -7.29 6.09 -4.61
C PRO A 9 -8.42 6.90 -5.26
N TYR A 10 -9.00 7.82 -4.46
CA TYR A 10 -9.95 8.88 -4.87
C TYR A 10 -11.31 8.45 -5.44
N THR A 11 -11.55 7.16 -5.64
CA THR A 11 -12.89 6.64 -5.97
C THR A 11 -13.64 6.17 -4.74
N ARG A 12 -12.91 5.79 -3.68
CA ARG A 12 -13.44 5.43 -2.36
C ARG A 12 -12.45 5.85 -1.28
N GLU A 13 -12.94 6.06 -0.07
CA GLU A 13 -12.14 6.40 1.12
C GLU A 13 -11.28 5.23 1.66
N ARG A 14 -11.27 4.11 0.95
CA ARG A 14 -10.69 2.87 1.46
C ARG A 14 -9.17 2.90 1.55
N PRO A 15 -8.42 3.43 0.56
CA PRO A 15 -6.99 3.65 0.70
C PRO A 15 -6.62 4.56 1.87
N TYR A 16 -7.36 5.66 2.07
CA TYR A 16 -7.16 6.53 3.22
C TYR A 16 -7.35 5.78 4.54
N THR A 17 -8.41 4.98 4.64
CA THR A 17 -8.70 4.15 5.82
C THR A 17 -7.60 3.13 6.07
N ALA A 18 -7.18 2.38 5.05
CA ALA A 18 -6.15 1.35 5.16
C ALA A 18 -4.78 1.94 5.54
N LEU A 19 -4.39 3.08 4.94
CA LEU A 19 -3.13 3.75 5.24
C LEU A 19 -3.10 4.30 6.66
N ARG A 20 -4.20 4.91 7.14
CA ARG A 20 -4.28 5.33 8.54
C ARG A 20 -4.20 4.16 9.49
N PHE A 21 -4.90 3.07 9.19
CA PHE A 21 -4.85 1.87 10.02
C PHE A 21 -3.42 1.32 10.10
N ALA A 22 -2.76 1.14 8.95
CA ALA A 22 -1.38 0.66 8.89
C ALA A 22 -0.40 1.57 9.65
N LEU A 23 -0.52 2.90 9.48
CA LEU A 23 0.29 3.87 10.21
C LEU A 23 0.04 3.78 11.72
N THR A 24 -1.22 3.76 12.16
CA THR A 24 -1.55 3.67 13.60
C THR A 24 -1.02 2.38 14.19
N CYS A 25 -1.14 1.24 13.50
CA CYS A 25 -0.54 -0.01 13.94
C CYS A 25 0.98 0.12 14.13
N ALA A 26 1.68 0.75 13.18
CA ALA A 26 3.13 0.94 13.27
C ALA A 26 3.53 1.84 14.45
N VAL A 27 2.81 2.95 14.68
CA VAL A 27 3.02 3.84 15.84
C VAL A 27 2.81 3.09 17.18
N GLU A 28 1.86 2.16 17.22
CA GLU A 28 1.61 1.30 18.40
C GLU A 28 2.61 0.12 18.52
N GLY A 29 3.66 0.09 17.69
CA GLY A 29 4.71 -0.93 17.74
C GLY A 29 4.35 -2.25 17.06
N ILE A 30 3.29 -2.28 16.24
CA ILE A 30 2.89 -3.47 15.49
C ILE A 30 3.59 -3.47 14.14
N ASN A 31 4.31 -4.56 13.82
CA ASN A 31 4.93 -4.74 12.51
C ASN A 31 3.86 -4.95 11.43
N VAL A 32 3.82 -4.05 10.44
CA VAL A 32 2.87 -4.10 9.32
C VAL A 32 3.57 -4.29 7.98
N ASN A 33 3.13 -5.30 7.25
CA ASN A 33 3.35 -5.46 5.82
C ASN A 33 2.10 -4.94 5.09
N LEU A 34 2.24 -3.95 4.20
CA LEU A 34 1.16 -3.43 3.37
C LEU A 34 1.36 -3.89 1.92
N PHE A 35 0.44 -4.69 1.41
CA PHE A 35 0.46 -5.20 0.04
C PHE A 35 -0.61 -4.52 -0.82
N LEU A 36 -0.18 -3.87 -1.89
CA LEU A 36 -1.06 -3.19 -2.84
C LEU A 36 -1.34 -4.10 -4.04
N ILE A 37 -2.61 -4.42 -4.26
CA ILE A 37 -3.06 -5.30 -5.35
C ILE A 37 -4.22 -4.65 -6.12
N GLU A 38 -4.61 -5.22 -7.26
CA GLU A 38 -5.72 -4.72 -8.07
C GLU A 38 -5.54 -3.24 -8.46
N ASP A 39 -6.51 -2.37 -8.16
CA ASP A 39 -6.41 -0.91 -8.39
C ASP A 39 -5.63 -0.21 -7.26
N GLY A 40 -5.44 -0.87 -6.12
CA GLY A 40 -4.69 -0.37 -4.96
C GLY A 40 -3.23 -0.05 -5.28
N ILE A 41 -2.67 -0.60 -6.35
CA ILE A 41 -1.33 -0.23 -6.84
C ILE A 41 -1.17 1.28 -7.08
N TYR A 42 -2.24 1.99 -7.43
CA TYR A 42 -2.17 3.42 -7.76
C TYR A 42 -1.95 4.28 -6.52
N VAL A 43 -2.15 3.73 -5.32
CA VAL A 43 -1.77 4.36 -4.06
C VAL A 43 -0.25 4.62 -4.02
N ALA A 44 0.54 3.74 -4.62
CA ALA A 44 1.99 3.89 -4.71
C ALA A 44 2.46 4.77 -5.87
N LYS A 45 1.57 5.39 -6.65
CA LYS A 45 1.97 6.36 -7.68
C LYS A 45 2.54 7.61 -7.00
N LYS A 46 3.72 8.06 -7.41
CA LYS A 46 4.33 9.29 -6.88
C LYS A 46 3.64 10.55 -7.43
N ASP A 47 3.93 11.68 -6.81
CA ASP A 47 3.49 13.02 -7.25
C ASP A 47 1.97 13.23 -7.29
N GLN A 48 1.20 12.44 -6.52
CA GLN A 48 -0.23 12.68 -6.35
C GLN A 48 -0.46 13.94 -5.49
N ASN A 49 -1.30 14.85 -5.99
CA ASN A 49 -1.59 16.13 -5.33
C ASN A 49 -3.10 16.47 -5.47
N PRO A 50 -3.99 15.76 -4.77
CA PRO A 50 -5.43 16.02 -4.81
C PRO A 50 -5.77 17.34 -4.11
N SER A 51 -6.77 18.08 -4.61
CA SER A 51 -7.25 19.33 -3.99
C SER A 51 -8.33 19.13 -2.94
N GLU A 52 -9.16 18.10 -3.09
CA GLU A 52 -10.40 17.90 -2.30
C GLU A 52 -10.36 16.67 -1.40
N TYR A 53 -9.38 15.78 -1.60
CA TYR A 53 -9.29 14.48 -0.91
C TYR A 53 -8.03 14.41 -0.05
N ALA A 54 -8.04 13.52 0.93
CA ALA A 54 -6.84 13.20 1.69
C ALA A 54 -5.72 12.73 0.73
N ASN A 55 -4.53 13.31 0.86
CA ASN A 55 -3.41 12.98 0.00
C ASN A 55 -2.82 11.61 0.34
N VAL A 56 -3.23 10.57 -0.38
CA VAL A 56 -2.75 9.20 -0.16
C VAL A 56 -1.24 9.06 -0.32
N HIS A 57 -0.58 9.91 -1.13
CA HIS A 57 0.88 9.92 -1.25
C HIS A 57 1.53 10.33 0.07
N GLU A 58 1.06 11.41 0.70
CA GLU A 58 1.57 11.83 2.01
C GLU A 58 1.32 10.79 3.10
N TRP A 59 0.16 10.14 3.08
CA TRP A 59 -0.15 9.06 4.03
C TRP A 59 0.71 7.82 3.84
N LEU A 60 0.98 7.43 2.60
CA LEU A 60 1.89 6.34 2.28
C LEU A 60 3.32 6.66 2.73
N MET A 61 3.81 7.89 2.50
CA MET A 61 5.12 8.33 2.98
C MET A 61 5.22 8.30 4.50
N LYS A 62 4.18 8.74 5.22
CA LYS A 62 4.13 8.61 6.69
C LYS A 62 4.23 7.16 7.14
N ALA A 63 3.48 6.25 6.51
CA ALA A 63 3.52 4.83 6.84
C ALA A 63 4.91 4.23 6.59
N LEU A 64 5.54 4.51 5.45
CA LEU A 64 6.91 4.08 5.14
C LEU A 64 7.92 4.58 6.18
N ASN A 65 7.82 5.86 6.58
CA ASN A 65 8.71 6.46 7.58
C ASN A 65 8.55 5.85 8.97
N GLU A 66 7.36 5.35 9.31
CA GLU A 66 7.09 4.61 10.55
C GLU A 66 7.46 3.11 10.46
N GLY A 67 8.08 2.68 9.36
CA GLY A 67 8.59 1.32 9.20
C GLY A 67 7.57 0.32 8.62
N VAL A 68 6.43 0.78 8.10
CA VAL A 68 5.53 -0.09 7.33
C VAL A 68 6.26 -0.54 6.07
N LYS A 69 6.40 -1.85 5.87
CA LYS A 69 6.96 -2.42 4.63
C LYS A 69 5.88 -2.43 3.56
N VAL A 70 6.17 -1.91 2.37
CA VAL A 70 5.17 -1.81 1.30
C VAL A 70 5.63 -2.53 0.04
N LYS A 71 4.78 -3.44 -0.45
CA LYS A 71 4.95 -4.11 -1.75
C LYS A 71 3.73 -3.86 -2.63
N LEU A 72 3.92 -3.84 -3.94
CA LEU A 72 2.81 -3.76 -4.91
C LEU A 72 2.89 -4.87 -5.95
N CYS A 73 1.74 -5.37 -6.40
CA CYS A 73 1.66 -6.44 -7.39
C CYS A 73 2.16 -5.97 -8.76
N SER A 74 3.30 -6.51 -9.20
CA SER A 74 3.92 -6.23 -10.51
C SER A 74 3.04 -6.56 -11.71
N ILE A 75 2.24 -7.63 -11.64
CA ILE A 75 1.30 -8.01 -12.70
C ILE A 75 0.17 -6.99 -12.80
N CYS A 76 -0.39 -6.54 -11.66
CA CYS A 76 -1.40 -5.50 -11.64
C CYS A 76 -0.85 -4.18 -12.20
N ALA A 77 0.38 -3.80 -11.81
CA ALA A 77 1.07 -2.61 -12.33
C ALA A 77 1.23 -2.64 -13.84
N LYS A 78 1.71 -3.77 -14.38
CA LYS A 78 1.84 -3.97 -15.83
C LYS A 78 0.50 -3.87 -16.56
N ALA A 79 -0.55 -4.49 -16.02
CA ALA A 79 -1.90 -4.45 -16.61
C ALA A 79 -2.52 -3.04 -16.64
N ARG A 80 -2.09 -2.18 -15.72
CA ARG A 80 -2.62 -0.81 -15.49
C ARG A 80 -1.68 0.31 -15.97
N GLY A 81 -0.55 -0.05 -16.57
CA GLY A 81 0.42 0.89 -17.10
C GLY A 81 1.16 1.72 -16.04
N LEU A 82 1.28 1.22 -14.81
CA LEU A 82 2.10 1.86 -13.78
C LEU A 82 3.55 1.36 -13.91
N LYS A 83 4.48 2.27 -14.19
CA LYS A 83 5.91 1.93 -14.36
C LYS A 83 6.69 2.14 -13.07
N GLN A 84 7.81 1.43 -12.92
CA GLN A 84 8.66 1.50 -11.72
C GLN A 84 9.13 2.92 -11.39
N GLU A 85 9.46 3.71 -12.41
CA GLU A 85 9.89 5.11 -12.24
C GLU A 85 8.78 6.03 -11.73
N GLU A 86 7.52 5.60 -11.79
CA GLU A 86 6.35 6.32 -11.29
C GLU A 86 5.94 5.87 -9.88
N VAL A 87 6.65 4.91 -9.29
CA VAL A 87 6.39 4.38 -7.96
C VAL A 87 7.12 5.20 -6.90
N VAL A 88 6.48 5.39 -5.74
CA VAL A 88 7.08 6.03 -4.57
C VAL A 88 8.31 5.25 -4.09
N ASN A 89 9.40 5.95 -3.79
CA ASN A 89 10.62 5.34 -3.25
C ASN A 89 10.31 4.59 -1.94
N GLY A 90 10.83 3.38 -1.79
CA GLY A 90 10.56 2.51 -0.64
C GLY A 90 9.40 1.54 -0.83
N VAL A 91 8.66 1.64 -1.95
CA VAL A 91 7.69 0.61 -2.36
C VAL A 91 8.34 -0.35 -3.35
N GLU A 92 8.26 -1.64 -3.05
CA GLU A 92 8.85 -2.69 -3.88
C GLU A 92 7.81 -3.34 -4.81
N MET A 93 8.18 -3.60 -6.06
CA MET A 93 7.38 -4.46 -6.94
C MET A 93 7.54 -5.93 -6.54
N ALA A 94 6.41 -6.62 -6.45
CA ALA A 94 6.34 -7.97 -5.90
C ALA A 94 5.39 -8.88 -6.69
N THR A 95 5.42 -10.16 -6.36
CA THR A 95 4.62 -11.23 -6.95
C THR A 95 3.51 -11.69 -5.98
N MET A 96 2.63 -12.57 -6.46
CA MET A 96 1.66 -13.23 -5.58
C MET A 96 2.37 -14.13 -4.55
N SER A 97 3.51 -14.72 -4.90
CA SER A 97 4.29 -15.55 -3.97
C SER A 97 4.80 -14.73 -2.78
N ASP A 98 5.24 -13.50 -3.00
CA ASP A 98 5.62 -12.57 -1.92
C ASP A 98 4.45 -12.27 -0.98
N LEU A 99 3.24 -12.11 -1.52
CA LEU A 99 2.05 -11.91 -0.70
C LEU A 99 1.75 -13.15 0.14
N VAL A 100 1.81 -14.33 -0.45
CA VAL A 100 1.59 -15.60 0.27
C VAL A 100 2.61 -15.75 1.41
N GLU A 101 3.89 -15.43 1.17
CA GLU A 101 4.92 -15.41 2.20
C GLU A 101 4.57 -14.46 3.35
N TRP A 102 4.22 -13.21 3.05
CA TRP A 102 3.79 -12.24 4.06
C TRP A 102 2.54 -12.67 4.85
N VAL A 103 1.61 -13.37 4.21
CA VAL A 103 0.41 -13.91 4.88
C VAL A 103 0.80 -15.06 5.82
N LEU A 104 1.70 -15.95 5.40
CA LEU A 104 2.16 -17.08 6.22
C LEU A 104 2.97 -16.64 7.44
N GLU A 105 3.75 -15.56 7.31
CA GLU A 105 4.56 -15.01 8.40
C GLU A 105 3.76 -14.12 9.38
N SER A 106 2.51 -13.80 9.05
CA SER A 106 1.70 -12.87 9.84
C SER A 106 0.62 -13.57 10.67
N ASP A 107 0.47 -13.16 11.93
CA ASP A 107 -0.60 -13.68 12.80
C ASP A 107 -2.00 -13.31 12.32
N GLN A 108 -2.14 -12.19 11.62
CA GLN A 108 -3.40 -11.70 11.07
C GLN A 108 -3.23 -11.09 9.69
N THR A 109 -4.27 -11.26 8.87
CA THR A 109 -4.41 -10.64 7.55
C THR A 109 -5.73 -9.90 7.46
N ILE A 110 -5.68 -8.64 7.00
CA ILE A 110 -6.88 -7.80 6.79
C ILE A 110 -6.89 -7.32 5.34
N PHE A 111 -8.00 -7.50 4.65
CA PHE A 111 -8.19 -7.02 3.27
C PHE A 111 -9.14 -5.80 3.26
N PHE A 112 -8.70 -4.75 2.59
CA PHE A 112 -9.44 -3.52 2.32
C PHE A 112 -9.83 -3.41 0.83
#